data_AF-A0A811KXH2-F1
#
_entry.id   AF-A0A811KXH2-F1
#
_cell.length_a   1.000
_cell.length_b   1.000
_cell.length_c   1.000
_cell.angle_alpha   90.00
_cell.angle_beta   90.00
_cell.angle_gamma   90.00
#
_symmetry.space_group_name_H-M   'P 1'
#
loop_
_entity.id
_entity.type
_entity.pdbx_description
1 polymer ?
#
loop_
_entity_poly.entity_id
_entity_poly.type
_entity_poly.pdbx_seq_one_letter_code
_entity_poly.pdbx_strand_id
1 'polypeptide(L)' 'MMSYLKECHGKWLYVPFISEDRKKLNEKYSVNGIPTLVIIKPDGSVAENDVAEEVFDNKNTEELIKKWKSKM' A
#
# COMPACT_ATOMS: atom_id res chain seq x y z
N MET A 1 14.45 -0.70 11.28
CA MET A 1 14.02 -0.22 9.95
C MET A 1 14.85 -0.82 8.84
N MET A 2 16.17 -0.64 8.83
CA MET A 2 17.03 -1.24 7.79
C MET A 2 17.01 -2.78 7.79
N SER A 3 16.90 -3.41 8.96
CA SER A 3 16.67 -4.86 9.08
C SER A 3 15.36 -5.29 8.41
N TYR A 4 14.26 -4.63 8.73
CA TYR A 4 12.95 -4.89 8.10
C TYR A 4 12.99 -4.75 6.57
N LEU A 5 13.60 -3.67 6.05
CA LEU A 5 13.75 -3.47 4.60
C LEU A 5 14.61 -4.54 3.93
N LYS A 6 15.54 -5.15 4.66
CA LYS A 6 16.42 -6.20 4.15
C LYS A 6 15.77 -7.59 4.23
N GLU A 7 15.05 -7.86 5.31
CA GLU A 7 14.61 -9.22 5.67
C GLU A 7 13.16 -9.50 5.30
N CYS A 8 12.28 -8.51 5.38
CA CYS A 8 10.83 -8.70 5.23
C CYS A 8 10.22 -7.91 4.07
N HIS A 9 10.95 -6.96 3.49
CA HIS A 9 10.45 -6.12 2.42
C HIS A 9 10.80 -6.72 1.05
N GLY A 10 9.80 -6.79 0.18
CA GLY A 10 9.98 -7.22 -1.21
C GLY A 10 10.83 -6.24 -2.04
N LYS A 11 11.02 -6.58 -3.32
CA LYS A 11 11.73 -5.74 -4.30
C LYS A 11 10.85 -4.61 -4.84
N TRP A 12 10.32 -3.79 -3.95
CA TRP A 12 9.50 -2.61 -4.27
C TRP A 12 10.09 -1.35 -3.63
N LEU A 13 9.63 -0.19 -4.11
CA LEU A 13 10.11 1.11 -3.66
C LEU A 13 9.61 1.43 -2.26
N TYR A 14 10.36 2.25 -1.54
CA TYR A 14 9.97 2.77 -0.23
C TYR A 14 10.28 4.26 -0.15
N VAL A 15 9.49 4.99 0.62
CA VAL A 15 9.79 6.38 0.97
C VAL A 15 10.82 6.36 2.11
N PRO A 16 11.92 7.13 2.00
CA PRO A 16 12.89 7.20 3.08
C PRO A 16 12.23 7.53 4.42
N PHE A 17 12.74 6.93 5.51
CA PHE A 17 12.51 7.47 6.85
C PHE A 17 13.01 8.93 6.86
N ILE A 18 12.84 9.78 7.87
CA ILE A 18 13.23 11.22 7.81
C ILE A 18 12.47 12.08 6.76
N SER A 19 12.03 11.58 5.58
CA SER A 19 11.27 12.39 4.63
C SER A 19 9.93 12.86 5.22
N GLU A 20 9.59 14.13 4.97
CA GLU A 20 8.31 14.76 5.31
C GLU A 20 7.15 14.16 4.50
N ASP A 21 7.44 13.58 3.33
CA ASP A 21 6.41 13.02 2.45
C ASP A 21 5.64 11.89 3.12
N ARG A 22 6.26 11.18 4.08
CA ARG A 22 5.55 10.17 4.88
C ARG A 22 4.36 10.75 5.64
N LYS A 23 4.52 11.94 6.23
CA LYS A 23 3.42 12.60 6.95
C LYS A 23 2.34 13.07 5.97
N LYS A 24 2.75 13.67 4.85
CA LYS A 24 1.83 14.10 3.78
C LYS A 24 1.04 12.94 3.20
N LEU A 25 1.66 11.78 3.00
CA LEU A 25 1.00 10.57 2.50
C LEU A 25 0.02 9.99 3.53
N ASN A 26 0.41 9.92 4.80
CA ASN A 26 -0.50 9.47 5.87
C ASN A 26 -1.76 10.35 5.94
N GLU A 27 -1.61 11.67 5.87
CA GLU A 27 -2.72 12.62 5.86
C GLU A 27 -3.56 12.50 4.58
N LYS A 28 -2.91 12.48 3.41
CA LYS A 28 -3.59 12.40 2.10
C LYS A 28 -4.46 11.16 1.95
N TYR A 29 -3.98 10.02 2.46
CA TYR A 29 -4.66 8.73 2.35
C TYR A 29 -5.34 8.30 3.65
N SER A 30 -5.43 9.17 4.64
CA SER A 30 -6.11 8.93 5.92
C SER A 30 -5.67 7.64 6.62
N VAL A 31 -4.36 7.37 6.64
CA VAL A 31 -3.78 6.17 7.27
C VAL A 31 -3.75 6.36 8.79
N ASN A 32 -4.68 5.70 9.48
CA ASN A 32 -4.87 5.83 10.93
C ASN A 32 -4.25 4.68 11.76
N GLY A 33 -3.84 3.59 11.10
CA GLY A 33 -3.29 2.41 11.74
C GLY A 33 -2.38 1.64 10.80
N ILE A 34 -1.71 0.61 11.33
CA ILE A 34 -0.95 -0.35 10.52
C ILE A 34 -1.37 -1.77 10.91
N PRO A 35 -1.36 -2.73 9.97
CA PRO A 35 -1.05 -2.57 8.54
C PRO A 35 -2.18 -1.90 7.74
N THR A 36 -1.84 -1.05 6.76
CA THR A 36 -2.78 -0.47 5.79
C THR A 36 -2.16 -0.52 4.40
N LEU A 37 -2.95 -0.90 3.40
CA LEU A 37 -2.55 -0.92 1.99
C LEU A 37 -3.61 -0.19 1.15
N VAL A 38 -3.20 0.85 0.43
CA VAL A 38 -4.10 1.66 -0.40
C VAL A 38 -3.72 1.48 -1.87
N ILE A 39 -4.71 1.17 -2.71
CA ILE A 39 -4.52 1.07 -4.16
C ILE A 39 -4.81 2.43 -4.78
N ILE A 40 -3.81 2.99 -5.45
CA ILE A 40 -3.89 4.32 -6.07
C ILE A 40 -3.78 4.25 -7.59
N LYS A 41 -4.38 5.24 -8.26
CA LYS A 41 -4.25 5.48 -9.69
C LYS A 41 -3.01 6.32 -10.01
N PRO A 42 -2.56 6.40 -11.28
CA PRO A 42 -1.42 7.22 -11.67
C PRO A 42 -1.56 8.72 -11.35
N ASP A 43 -2.78 9.24 -11.29
CA ASP A 43 -3.07 10.63 -10.88
C ASP A 43 -3.03 10.84 -9.35
N GLY A 44 -2.83 9.75 -8.58
CA GLY A 44 -2.76 9.76 -7.13
C GLY A 44 -4.13 9.69 -6.44
N SER A 45 -5.23 9.53 -7.17
CA SER A 45 -6.56 9.24 -6.61
C SER A 45 -6.65 7.79 -6.11
N VAL A 46 -7.57 7.52 -5.19
CA VAL A 46 -7.74 6.20 -4.57
C VAL A 46 -8.67 5.35 -5.43
N ALA A 47 -8.21 4.16 -5.80
CA ALA A 47 -9.03 3.14 -6.48
C ALA A 47 -9.67 2.19 -5.46
N GLU A 48 -8.94 1.83 -4.40
CA GLU A 48 -9.45 1.03 -3.29
C GLU A 48 -8.70 1.38 -2.00
N ASN A 49 -9.41 1.48 -0.88
CA ASN A 49 -8.83 1.85 0.40
C ASN A 49 -8.71 0.65 1.35
N ASP A 50 -7.63 0.63 2.11
CA ASP A 50 -7.32 -0.35 3.16
C ASP A 50 -7.61 -1.82 2.81
N VAL A 51 -6.93 -2.33 1.78
CA VAL A 51 -7.05 -3.72 1.32
C VAL A 51 -6.15 -4.69 2.07
N ALA A 52 -5.60 -4.29 3.22
CA ALA A 52 -4.61 -5.09 3.94
C ALA A 52 -5.19 -6.45 4.33
N GLU A 53 -6.41 -6.48 4.89
CA GLU A 53 -7.11 -7.72 5.27
C GLU A 53 -7.39 -8.61 4.05
N GLU A 54 -7.86 -8.05 2.93
CA GLU A 54 -8.06 -8.81 1.68
C GLU A 54 -6.78 -9.50 1.21
N VAL A 55 -5.62 -8.85 1.37
CA VAL A 55 -4.32 -9.42 0.99
C VAL A 55 -3.87 -10.50 1.96
N PHE A 56 -4.14 -10.35 3.26
CA PHE A 56 -3.78 -11.37 4.25
C PHE A 56 -4.62 -12.64 4.13
N ASP A 57 -5.93 -12.48 3.86
CA ASP A 57 -6.87 -13.60 3.87
C ASP A 57 -6.94 -14.34 2.53
N ASN A 58 -6.64 -13.67 1.42
CA ASN A 58 -6.91 -14.23 0.10
C ASN A 58 -5.77 -15.10 -0.43
N LYS A 59 -6.11 -16.35 -0.80
CA LYS A 59 -5.19 -17.31 -1.45
C LYS A 59 -5.08 -17.11 -2.96
N ASN A 60 -6.01 -16.37 -3.59
CA ASN A 60 -6.07 -16.14 -5.04
C ASN A 60 -5.70 -14.68 -5.39
N THR A 61 -4.41 -14.46 -5.56
CA THR A 61 -3.84 -13.14 -5.89
C THR A 61 -4.25 -12.63 -7.27
N GLU A 62 -4.52 -13.53 -8.25
CA GLU A 62 -4.85 -13.11 -9.61
C GLU A 62 -6.23 -12.45 -9.70
N GLU A 63 -7.21 -12.96 -8.95
CA GLU A 63 -8.55 -12.39 -8.89
C GLU A 63 -8.56 -11.02 -8.23
N LEU A 64 -7.79 -10.83 -7.16
CA LEU A 64 -7.62 -9.52 -6.52
C LEU A 64 -6.99 -8.51 -7.48
N ILE A 65 -5.94 -8.90 -8.20
CA ILE A 65 -5.30 -8.01 -9.18
C ILE A 65 -6.29 -7.66 -10.30
N LYS A 66 -7.10 -8.60 -10.79
CA LYS A 66 -8.15 -8.33 -11.79
C LYS A 66 -9.21 -7.35 -11.24
N LYS A 67 -9.68 -7.55 -10.00
CA LYS A 67 -10.62 -6.67 -9.30
C LYS A 67 -10.08 -5.24 -9.20
N TRP A 68 -8.82 -5.05 -8.84
CA TRP A 68 -8.25 -3.71 -8.71
C TRP A 68 -7.96 -3.07 -10.07
N LYS A 69 -7.49 -3.85 -11.04
CA LYS A 69 -7.28 -3.36 -12.41
C LYS A 69 -8.55 -2.86 -13.08
N SER A 70 -9.73 -3.43 -12.77
CA SER A 70 -10.99 -2.93 -13.31
C SER A 70 -11.42 -1.59 -12.70
N LYS A 71 -10.84 -1.20 -11.55
CA LYS A 71 -11.08 0.09 -10.89
C LYS A 71 -10.06 1.16 -11.28
N MET A 72 -8.98 0.79 -11.98
CA MET A 72 -7.94 1.72 -12.44
C MET A 72 -8.47 2.60 -13.57
#